data_AF-A0A1G7G364-F1
#
_entry.id   AF-A0A1G7G364-F1
#
_cell.length_a   1.000
_cell.length_b   1.000
_cell.length_c   1.000
_cell.angle_alpha   90.00
_cell.angle_beta   90.00
_cell.angle_gamma   90.00
#
_symmetry.space_group_name_H-M   'P 1'
#
loop_
_entity.id
_entity.type
_entity.pdbx_description
1 polymer ?
#
loop_
_entity_poly.entity_id
_entity_poly.type
_entity_poly.pdbx_seq_one_letter_code
_entity_poly.pdbx_strand_id
1 'polypeptide(L)'
;MSDLETQLADIIGRPSTQRPFVCQGHPSSCDIWIVGYNAATTGGDWWRFWSTDKGFDLVSWRRDYDAERAARGKGPSATRRRIDRIKKQVPHVLETNIFATPSTEMANMPKSRTDTFDFLLATCKPRVIVAHGIPAAKHLASWNAGRLITCPHLSRAGYLVVDNVIEKLQTN
;
A
#
# COMPACT_ATOMS: atom_id res chain seq x y z
N MET A 1 -3.16 17.72 15.95
CA MET A 1 -2.48 16.80 15.02
C MET A 1 -2.76 15.32 15.33
N SER A 2 -3.84 15.00 16.06
CA SER A 2 -4.28 13.64 16.46
C SER A 2 -5.36 13.02 15.55
N ASP A 3 -5.60 13.60 14.39
CA ASP A 3 -6.81 13.35 13.61
C ASP A 3 -6.72 12.07 12.76
N LEU A 4 -5.57 11.84 12.10
CA LEU A 4 -5.37 10.67 11.24
C LEU A 4 -5.47 9.35 12.02
N GLU A 5 -4.73 9.24 13.12
CA GLU A 5 -4.69 8.01 13.92
C GLU A 5 -6.05 7.70 14.58
N THR A 6 -6.75 8.71 15.07
CA THR A 6 -8.07 8.55 15.70
C THR A 6 -9.12 8.14 14.68
N GLN A 7 -9.26 8.89 13.58
CA GLN A 7 -10.23 8.55 12.53
C GLN A 7 -9.93 7.19 11.89
N LEU A 8 -8.65 6.86 11.70
CA LEU A 8 -8.28 5.54 11.19
C LEU A 8 -8.69 4.42 12.15
N ALA A 9 -8.57 4.64 13.47
CA ALA A 9 -9.05 3.70 14.49
C ALA A 9 -10.58 3.54 14.46
N ASP A 10 -11.33 4.60 14.18
CA ASP A 10 -12.79 4.51 14.03
C ASP A 10 -13.19 3.70 12.78
N ILE A 11 -12.38 3.76 11.71
CA ILE A 11 -12.65 3.03 10.46
C ILE A 11 -12.28 1.54 10.58
N ILE A 12 -11.11 1.22 11.13
CA ILE A 12 -10.56 -0.16 11.10
C ILE A 12 -10.56 -0.89 12.44
N GLY A 13 -10.88 -0.19 13.54
CA GLY A 13 -10.84 -0.70 14.91
C GLY A 13 -9.42 -0.85 15.49
N ARG A 14 -9.34 -1.20 16.79
CA ARG A 14 -8.11 -1.61 17.49
C ARG A 14 -8.38 -2.86 18.35
N PRO A 15 -7.53 -3.91 18.30
CA PRO A 15 -6.51 -4.18 17.29
C PRO A 15 -7.13 -4.41 15.89
N SER A 16 -6.33 -4.39 14.83
CA SER A 16 -6.85 -4.61 13.47
C SER A 16 -5.89 -5.39 12.58
N THR A 17 -6.42 -6.38 11.86
CA THR A 17 -5.70 -7.09 10.79
C THR A 17 -5.81 -6.40 9.43
N GLN A 18 -6.57 -5.30 9.35
CA GLN A 18 -6.59 -4.49 8.14
C GLN A 18 -5.23 -3.85 7.92
N ARG A 19 -4.87 -3.61 6.66
CA ARG A 19 -3.61 -2.95 6.29
C ARG A 19 -3.90 -1.68 5.48
N PRO A 20 -4.21 -0.56 6.17
CA PRO A 20 -4.47 0.73 5.53
C PRO A 20 -3.31 1.18 4.66
N PHE A 21 -2.09 1.12 5.17
CA PHE A 21 -0.89 1.50 4.44
C PHE A 21 0.37 0.84 5.02
N VAL A 22 1.45 0.94 4.25
CA VAL A 22 2.82 0.63 4.64
C VAL A 22 3.73 1.70 4.04
N CYS A 23 4.47 2.43 4.87
CA CYS A 23 5.42 3.45 4.43
C CYS A 23 6.61 3.50 5.39
N GLN A 24 7.60 4.36 5.16
CA GLN A 24 8.59 4.69 6.17
C GLN A 24 8.19 6.03 6.81
N GLY A 25 7.98 6.07 8.12
CA GLY A 25 7.57 7.30 8.80
C GLY A 25 6.11 7.68 8.52
N HIS A 26 5.81 8.98 8.46
CA HIS A 26 4.43 9.47 8.39
C HIS A 26 3.84 9.38 6.95
N PRO A 27 2.59 8.90 6.74
CA PRO A 27 2.02 8.76 5.40
C PRO A 27 1.83 10.09 4.67
N SER A 28 1.69 11.20 5.40
CA SER A 28 1.61 12.55 4.80
C SER A 28 2.93 13.06 4.22
N SER A 29 4.07 12.41 4.50
CA SER A 29 5.33 12.74 3.82
C SER A 29 5.51 11.97 2.51
N CYS A 30 4.56 11.10 2.17
CA CYS A 30 4.63 10.25 0.98
C CYS A 30 3.84 10.83 -0.19
N ASP A 31 4.53 11.52 -1.09
CA ASP A 31 3.93 12.11 -2.31
C ASP A 31 3.57 11.08 -3.38
N ILE A 32 4.16 9.88 -3.29
CA ILE A 32 4.04 8.82 -4.29
C ILE A 32 3.40 7.61 -3.64
N TRP A 33 2.30 7.16 -4.22
CA TRP A 33 1.56 6.00 -3.73
C TRP A 33 1.64 4.85 -4.72
N ILE A 34 1.83 3.64 -4.21
CA ILE A 34 1.65 2.40 -4.96
C ILE A 34 0.35 1.75 -4.48
N VAL A 35 -0.62 1.64 -5.38
CA VAL A 35 -1.98 1.20 -5.06
C VAL A 35 -2.28 -0.13 -5.75
N GLY A 36 -2.55 -1.16 -4.93
CA GLY A 36 -3.03 -2.46 -5.36
C GLY A 36 -4.52 -2.67 -5.06
N TYR A 37 -4.99 -3.90 -5.29
CA TYR A 37 -6.38 -4.27 -4.98
C TYR A 37 -6.57 -4.57 -3.49
N ASN A 38 -5.79 -5.52 -2.94
CA ASN A 38 -5.79 -5.88 -1.53
C ASN A 38 -4.50 -6.62 -1.12
N ALA A 39 -4.32 -6.80 0.19
CA ALA A 39 -3.20 -7.50 0.78
C ALA A 39 -3.35 -9.04 0.74
N ALA A 40 -2.36 -9.76 0.19
CA ALA A 40 -2.36 -11.24 0.20
C ALA A 40 -1.94 -11.87 1.54
N THR A 41 -1.28 -11.10 2.40
CA THR A 41 -0.88 -11.51 3.76
C THR A 41 -1.91 -10.99 4.74
N THR A 42 -2.37 -11.84 5.64
CA THR A 42 -3.40 -11.52 6.63
C THR A 42 -2.84 -10.63 7.73
N GLY A 43 -1.53 -10.67 7.97
CA GLY A 43 -0.88 -9.90 9.02
C GLY A 43 -1.33 -10.29 10.42
N GLY A 44 -0.76 -9.62 11.41
CA GLY A 44 -1.28 -9.53 12.77
C GLY A 44 -1.86 -8.14 13.01
N ASP A 45 -1.87 -7.69 14.26
CA ASP A 45 -2.31 -6.32 14.59
C ASP A 45 -1.40 -5.27 13.94
N TRP A 46 -1.95 -4.53 12.97
CA TRP A 46 -1.26 -3.50 12.20
C TRP A 46 -0.83 -2.31 13.07
N TRP A 47 -1.59 -2.00 14.13
CA TRP A 47 -1.29 -0.90 15.04
C TRP A 47 0.04 -1.04 15.78
N ARG A 48 0.60 -2.26 15.84
CA ARG A 48 1.96 -2.49 16.38
C ARG A 48 3.05 -1.75 15.61
N PHE A 49 2.77 -1.35 14.36
CA PHE A 49 3.74 -0.71 13.47
C PHE A 49 3.46 0.77 13.23
N TRP A 50 2.39 1.34 13.80
CA TRP A 50 1.97 2.70 13.50
C TRP A 50 1.52 3.46 14.75
N SER A 51 2.07 4.66 14.90
CA SER A 51 1.43 5.74 15.67
C SER A 51 1.76 7.09 15.03
N THR A 52 0.94 8.11 15.28
CA THR A 52 1.19 9.48 14.83
C THR A 52 2.54 9.99 15.32
N ASP A 53 2.90 9.69 16.57
CA ASP A 53 4.14 10.18 17.18
C ASP A 53 5.41 9.55 16.59
N LYS A 54 5.35 8.25 16.23
CA LYS A 54 6.52 7.50 15.77
C LYS A 54 6.59 7.35 14.25
N GLY A 55 5.47 7.56 13.57
CA GLY A 55 5.29 7.16 12.18
C GLY A 55 5.23 5.64 12.01
N PHE A 56 5.25 5.18 10.75
CA PHE A 56 5.22 3.76 10.44
C PHE A 56 6.61 3.12 10.57
N ASP A 57 6.71 2.07 11.39
CA ASP A 57 7.92 1.26 11.54
C ASP A 57 7.97 0.18 10.46
N LEU A 58 8.50 0.58 9.30
CA LEU A 58 8.66 -0.31 8.15
C LEU A 58 9.58 -1.49 8.44
N VAL A 59 10.60 -1.31 9.30
CA VAL A 59 11.60 -2.32 9.58
C VAL A 59 10.98 -3.47 10.38
N SER A 60 10.27 -3.13 11.46
CA SER A 60 9.55 -4.13 12.26
C SER A 60 8.43 -4.80 11.45
N TRP A 61 7.66 -4.02 10.67
CA TRP A 61 6.63 -4.58 9.80
C TRP A 61 7.21 -5.56 8.78
N ARG A 62 8.35 -5.22 8.17
CA ARG A 62 9.00 -6.07 7.16
C ARG A 62 9.47 -7.38 7.76
N ARG A 63 10.04 -7.35 8.96
CA ARG A 63 10.46 -8.58 9.68
C ARG A 63 9.27 -9.51 9.92
N ASP A 64 8.15 -8.97 10.41
CA ASP A 64 6.94 -9.78 10.69
C ASP A 64 6.31 -10.30 9.38
N TYR A 65 6.30 -9.49 8.31
CA TYR A 65 5.87 -9.93 6.98
C TYR A 65 6.70 -11.09 6.43
N ASP A 66 8.03 -11.00 6.48
CA ASP A 66 8.92 -12.05 5.97
C ASP A 66 8.80 -13.32 6.82
N ALA A 67 8.61 -13.20 8.14
CA ALA A 67 8.34 -14.34 9.03
C ALA A 67 7.01 -15.04 8.70
N GLU A 68 5.91 -14.30 8.50
CA GLU A 68 4.61 -14.88 8.08
C GLU A 68 4.76 -15.65 6.76
N ARG A 69 5.52 -15.10 5.81
CA ARG A 69 5.78 -15.72 4.51
C ARG A 69 6.61 -17.00 4.65
N ALA A 70 7.68 -16.96 5.44
CA ALA A 70 8.54 -18.11 5.71
C ALA A 70 7.77 -19.25 6.40
N ALA A 71 6.90 -18.93 7.37
CA ALA A 71 6.03 -19.91 8.04
C ALA A 71 5.07 -20.61 7.07
N ARG A 72 4.75 -19.98 5.93
CA ARG A 72 3.95 -20.56 4.84
C ARG A 72 4.79 -21.28 3.78
N GLY A 73 6.09 -21.48 4.02
CA GLY A 73 7.04 -22.09 3.08
C GLY A 73 7.32 -21.23 1.84
N LYS A 74 7.18 -19.89 1.94
CA LYS A 74 7.32 -18.99 0.80
C LYS A 74 8.32 -17.87 1.06
N GLY A 75 9.08 -17.49 0.03
CA GLY A 75 9.93 -16.30 0.07
C GLY A 75 9.17 -14.98 -0.18
N PRO A 76 9.90 -13.86 -0.36
CA PRO A 76 9.31 -12.57 -0.71
C PRO A 76 8.42 -12.66 -1.95
N SER A 77 7.24 -12.04 -1.89
CA SER A 77 6.30 -12.09 -3.01
C SER A 77 6.83 -11.36 -4.24
N ALA A 78 6.34 -11.75 -5.42
CA ALA A 78 6.66 -11.09 -6.68
C ALA A 78 6.33 -9.57 -6.64
N THR A 79 5.18 -9.20 -6.06
CA THR A 79 4.79 -7.80 -5.84
C THR A 79 5.79 -7.09 -4.93
N ARG A 80 6.14 -7.69 -3.77
CA ARG A 80 7.09 -7.11 -2.81
C ARG A 80 8.44 -6.81 -3.45
N ARG A 81 9.02 -7.75 -4.21
CA ARG A 81 10.32 -7.55 -4.89
C ARG A 81 10.32 -6.34 -5.84
N ARG A 82 9.18 -6.07 -6.49
CA ARG A 82 9.05 -4.97 -7.46
C ARG A 82 8.79 -3.64 -6.77
N ILE A 83 7.98 -3.64 -5.72
CA ILE A 83 7.82 -2.48 -4.84
C ILE A 83 9.17 -2.10 -4.22
N ASP A 84 9.93 -3.06 -3.68
CA ASP A 84 11.25 -2.82 -3.10
C ASP A 84 12.23 -2.22 -4.13
N ARG A 85 12.17 -2.69 -5.39
CA ARG A 85 12.96 -2.11 -6.50
C ARG A 85 12.59 -0.65 -6.77
N ILE A 86 11.31 -0.31 -6.75
CA ILE A 86 10.83 1.08 -6.89
C ILE A 86 11.33 1.92 -5.71
N LYS A 87 11.10 1.46 -4.47
CA LYS A 87 11.46 2.18 -3.24
C LYS A 87 12.96 2.38 -3.06
N LYS A 88 13.81 1.54 -3.66
CA LYS A 88 15.25 1.73 -3.69
C LYS A 88 15.68 2.97 -4.49
N GLN A 89 14.87 3.38 -5.47
CA GLN A 89 15.18 4.48 -6.38
C GLN A 89 14.28 5.71 -6.19
N VAL A 90 13.18 5.54 -5.46
CA VAL A 90 12.17 6.57 -5.21
C VAL A 90 11.87 6.58 -3.70
N PRO A 91 12.31 7.62 -2.96
CA PRO A 91 12.04 7.73 -1.53
C PRO A 91 10.57 8.12 -1.28
N HIS A 92 10.15 8.06 -0.01
CA HIS A 92 8.85 8.56 0.45
C HIS A 92 7.64 7.97 -0.31
N VAL A 93 7.65 6.65 -0.44
CA VAL A 93 6.58 5.89 -1.09
C VAL A 93 5.68 5.26 -0.04
N LEU A 94 4.37 5.47 -0.20
CA LEU A 94 3.33 4.78 0.54
C LEU A 94 2.77 3.63 -0.30
N GLU A 95 2.61 2.48 0.33
CA GLU A 95 1.97 1.32 -0.26
C GLU A 95 0.60 1.15 0.37
N THR A 96 -0.44 1.07 -0.46
CA THR A 96 -1.82 0.85 0.02
C THR A 96 -2.58 0.00 -0.99
N ASN A 97 -3.83 -0.30 -0.65
CA ASN A 97 -4.75 -1.04 -1.49
C ASN A 97 -6.11 -0.38 -1.40
N ILE A 98 -6.89 -0.49 -2.49
CA ILE A 98 -8.30 -0.03 -2.50
C ILE A 98 -9.06 -0.61 -1.31
N PHE A 99 -8.77 -1.87 -0.99
CA PHE A 99 -9.34 -2.55 0.16
C PHE A 99 -8.24 -2.89 1.17
N ALA A 100 -8.38 -2.35 2.37
CA ALA A 100 -7.46 -2.60 3.48
C ALA A 100 -7.59 -4.03 4.04
N THR A 101 -8.71 -4.71 3.81
CA THR A 101 -8.92 -6.08 4.27
C THR A 101 -8.06 -7.07 3.48
N PRO A 102 -7.22 -7.87 4.16
CA PRO A 102 -6.42 -8.87 3.47
C PRO A 102 -7.26 -10.08 3.06
N SER A 103 -6.93 -10.67 1.90
CA SER A 103 -7.43 -11.98 1.49
C SER A 103 -6.38 -12.66 0.62
N THR A 104 -6.25 -13.98 0.72
CA THR A 104 -5.28 -14.75 -0.09
C THR A 104 -5.61 -14.70 -1.57
N GLU A 105 -6.90 -14.61 -1.90
CA GLU A 105 -7.42 -14.53 -3.26
C GLU A 105 -8.57 -13.52 -3.34
N MET A 106 -8.71 -12.86 -4.50
CA MET A 106 -9.78 -11.89 -4.73
C MET A 106 -11.18 -12.54 -4.64
N ALA A 107 -11.32 -13.80 -5.08
CA ALA A 107 -12.59 -14.52 -5.05
C ALA A 107 -13.10 -14.79 -3.62
N ASN A 108 -12.18 -14.89 -2.66
CA ASN A 108 -12.48 -15.17 -1.26
C ASN A 108 -12.54 -13.89 -0.42
N MET A 109 -12.70 -12.74 -1.07
CA MET A 109 -12.68 -11.47 -0.38
C MET A 109 -14.00 -11.28 0.39
N PRO A 110 -13.94 -11.00 1.70
CA PRO A 110 -15.15 -10.62 2.43
C PRO A 110 -15.71 -9.31 1.87
N LYS A 111 -16.94 -8.95 2.26
CA LYS A 111 -17.52 -7.66 1.91
C LYS A 111 -16.63 -6.54 2.49
N SER A 112 -15.82 -5.93 1.64
CA SER A 112 -14.87 -4.88 2.02
C SER A 112 -15.32 -3.53 1.52
N ARG A 113 -14.97 -2.50 2.28
CA ARG A 113 -15.24 -1.09 1.97
C ARG A 113 -13.95 -0.41 1.52
N THR A 114 -14.10 0.66 0.75
CA THR A 114 -13.00 1.52 0.31
C THR A 114 -12.79 2.72 1.24
N ASP A 115 -13.62 2.85 2.27
CA ASP A 115 -13.59 3.91 3.29
C ASP A 115 -12.20 4.24 3.81
N THR A 116 -11.39 3.22 4.10
CA THR A 116 -10.01 3.38 4.58
C THR A 116 -9.14 4.03 3.50
N PHE A 117 -9.24 3.56 2.26
CA PHE A 117 -8.49 4.11 1.13
C PHE A 117 -8.93 5.54 0.81
N ASP A 118 -10.25 5.78 0.77
CA ASP A 118 -10.85 7.08 0.47
C ASP A 118 -10.46 8.13 1.52
N PHE A 119 -10.50 7.75 2.81
CA PHE A 119 -10.05 8.58 3.91
C PHE A 119 -8.57 8.94 3.80
N LEU A 120 -7.71 7.96 3.54
CA LEU A 120 -6.27 8.21 3.35
C LEU A 120 -6.06 9.15 2.15
N LEU A 121 -6.74 8.91 1.03
CA LEU A 121 -6.57 9.69 -0.20
C LEU A 121 -6.96 11.17 0.03
N ALA A 122 -8.07 11.41 0.73
CA ALA A 122 -8.53 12.75 1.09
C ALA A 122 -7.59 13.46 2.07
N THR A 123 -7.01 12.70 3.01
CA THR A 123 -6.16 13.24 4.09
C THR A 123 -4.74 13.52 3.61
N CYS A 124 -4.11 12.57 2.92
CA CYS A 124 -2.69 12.62 2.58
C CYS A 124 -2.40 13.22 1.20
N LYS A 125 -3.39 13.27 0.30
CA LYS A 125 -3.33 13.98 -1.00
C LYS A 125 -2.04 13.72 -1.80
N PRO A 126 -1.79 12.48 -2.25
CA PRO A 126 -0.59 12.16 -3.03
C PRO A 126 -0.51 12.97 -4.32
N ARG A 127 0.71 13.33 -4.73
CA ARG A 127 1.00 13.97 -6.02
C ARG A 127 0.94 12.95 -7.16
N VAL A 128 1.34 11.72 -6.91
CA VAL A 128 1.40 10.64 -7.91
C VAL A 128 0.84 9.35 -7.34
N ILE A 129 0.00 8.66 -8.13
CA ILE A 129 -0.45 7.30 -7.82
C ILE A 129 0.00 6.34 -8.93
N VAL A 130 0.67 5.27 -8.54
CA VAL A 130 0.93 4.09 -9.37
C VAL A 130 -0.13 3.04 -9.08
N ALA A 131 -1.13 2.93 -9.96
CA ALA A 131 -2.17 1.92 -9.87
C ALA A 131 -1.75 0.64 -10.60
N HIS A 132 -1.55 -0.45 -9.85
CA HIS A 132 -1.13 -1.72 -10.44
C HIS A 132 -2.25 -2.75 -10.55
N GLY A 133 -2.54 -3.17 -11.78
CA GLY A 133 -3.63 -4.09 -12.10
C GLY A 133 -4.95 -3.39 -12.41
N ILE A 134 -5.79 -4.08 -13.19
CA ILE A 134 -7.04 -3.54 -13.74
C ILE A 134 -7.98 -2.99 -12.64
N PRO A 135 -8.20 -3.67 -11.49
CA PRO A 135 -9.09 -3.15 -10.46
C PRO A 135 -8.64 -1.79 -9.89
N ALA A 136 -7.36 -1.63 -9.58
CA ALA A 136 -6.78 -0.37 -9.09
C ALA A 136 -6.90 0.74 -10.12
N ALA A 137 -6.56 0.44 -11.38
CA ALA A 137 -6.68 1.41 -12.48
C ALA A 137 -8.14 1.86 -12.70
N LYS A 138 -9.11 0.93 -12.63
CA LYS A 138 -10.53 1.27 -12.78
C LYS A 138 -11.05 2.13 -11.62
N HIS A 139 -10.71 1.79 -10.38
CA HIS A 139 -11.15 2.55 -9.21
C HIS A 139 -10.62 3.99 -9.23
N LEU A 140 -9.39 4.19 -9.74
CA LEU A 140 -8.73 5.50 -9.81
C LEU A 140 -8.95 6.24 -11.13
N ALA A 141 -9.76 5.74 -12.06
CA ALA A 141 -9.90 6.31 -13.40
C ALA A 141 -10.41 7.76 -13.40
N SER A 142 -11.22 8.14 -12.41
CA SER A 142 -11.73 9.50 -12.24
C SER A 142 -10.86 10.39 -11.33
N TRP A 143 -9.79 9.85 -10.74
CA TRP A 143 -8.92 10.63 -9.88
C TRP A 143 -8.03 11.55 -10.74
N ASN A 144 -8.17 12.86 -10.52
CA ASN A 144 -7.52 13.90 -11.32
C ASN A 144 -6.77 14.95 -10.48
N ALA A 145 -6.64 14.73 -9.16
CA ALA A 145 -5.94 15.64 -8.26
C ALA A 145 -4.40 15.56 -8.37
N GLY A 146 -3.89 14.63 -9.18
CA GLY A 146 -2.47 14.41 -9.40
C GLY A 146 -2.23 13.53 -10.63
N ARG A 147 -1.01 12.99 -10.74
CA ARG A 147 -0.62 12.16 -11.87
C ARG A 147 -0.90 10.67 -11.61
N LEU A 148 -1.73 10.05 -12.46
CA LEU A 148 -2.01 8.63 -12.41
C LEU A 148 -1.11 7.85 -13.39
N ILE A 149 -0.37 6.87 -12.88
CA ILE A 149 0.42 5.92 -13.66
C ILE A 149 -0.22 4.54 -13.51
N THR A 150 -0.79 3.99 -14.59
CA THR A 150 -1.33 2.63 -14.58
C THR A 150 -0.31 1.64 -15.10
N CYS A 151 -0.20 0.46 -14.47
CA CYS A 151 0.61 -0.64 -14.96
C CYS A 151 -0.07 -2.00 -14.75
N PRO A 152 0.38 -3.07 -15.44
CA PRO A 152 -0.03 -4.43 -15.13
C PRO A 152 0.17 -4.77 -13.65
N HIS A 153 -0.60 -5.73 -13.15
CA HIS A 153 -0.48 -6.17 -11.75
C HIS A 153 0.96 -6.55 -11.44
N LEU A 154 1.57 -5.96 -10.41
CA LEU A 154 3.00 -6.11 -10.16
C LEU A 154 3.45 -7.57 -9.99
N SER A 155 2.62 -8.46 -9.44
CA SER A 155 2.97 -9.89 -9.37
C SER A 155 3.23 -10.55 -10.74
N ARG A 156 2.69 -9.98 -11.83
CA ARG A 156 2.80 -10.47 -13.21
C ARG A 156 3.65 -9.57 -14.11
N ALA A 157 4.02 -8.38 -13.64
CA ALA A 157 4.81 -7.43 -14.42
C ALA A 157 6.27 -7.91 -14.58
N GLY A 158 6.84 -7.78 -15.79
CA GLY A 158 8.28 -7.94 -16.01
C GLY A 158 9.08 -6.75 -15.44
N TYR A 159 10.39 -6.90 -15.27
CA TYR A 159 11.23 -5.80 -14.73
C TYR A 159 11.28 -4.58 -15.65
N LEU A 160 11.21 -4.74 -16.98
CA LEU A 160 11.10 -3.62 -17.92
C LEU A 160 9.89 -2.73 -17.62
N VAL A 161 8.74 -3.31 -17.27
CA VAL A 161 7.54 -2.55 -16.88
C VAL A 161 7.80 -1.76 -15.59
N VAL A 162 8.49 -2.37 -14.63
CA VAL A 162 8.83 -1.73 -13.36
C VAL A 162 9.82 -0.57 -13.58
N ASP A 163 10.80 -0.76 -14.45
CA ASP A 163 11.80 0.25 -14.78
C ASP A 163 11.16 1.45 -15.49
N ASN A 164 10.23 1.20 -16.42
CA ASN A 164 9.44 2.28 -17.04
C ASN A 164 8.58 3.04 -16.02
N VAL A 165 8.07 2.38 -14.98
CA VAL A 165 7.36 3.07 -13.88
C VAL A 165 8.33 3.96 -13.11
N ILE A 166 9.54 3.48 -12.80
CA ILE A 166 10.56 4.24 -12.07
C ILE A 166 10.98 5.47 -12.87
N GLU A 167 11.25 5.33 -14.17
CA GLU A 167 11.58 6.45 -15.06
C GLU A 167 10.47 7.51 -15.06
N LYS A 168 9.21 7.08 -15.17
CA LYS A 168 8.07 8.00 -15.05
C LYS A 168 8.04 8.71 -13.70
N LEU A 169 8.36 8.02 -12.60
CA LEU A 169 8.40 8.63 -11.27
C LEU A 169 9.51 9.66 -11.10
N GLN A 170 10.65 9.49 -11.79
CA GLN A 170 11.82 10.37 -11.71
C GLN A 170 11.73 11.61 -12.61
N THR A 171 10.93 11.57 -13.67
CA THR A 171 10.74 12.66 -14.64
C THR A 171 9.81 13.77 -14.13
N ASN A 172 9.86 14.08 -12.83
CA ASN A 172 8.75 14.66 -12.08
C ASN A 172 9.15 15.71 -11.06
#